data_AF-A0A7W0GI61-F1
#
_entry.id   AF-A0A7W0GI61-F1
#
_cell.length_a   1.000
_cell.length_b   1.000
_cell.length_c   1.000
_cell.angle_alpha   90.00
_cell.angle_beta   90.00
_cell.angle_gamma   90.00
#
_symmetry.space_group_name_H-M   'P 1'
#
loop_
_entity.id
_entity.type
_entity.pdbx_description
1 polymer ?
#
loop_
_entity_poly.entity_id
_entity_poly.type
_entity_poly.pdbx_seq_one_letter_code
_entity_poly.pdbx_strand_id
1 'polypeptide(L)'
;MTAEIDRVTAAFTARLGSLDLPLPGSGRTEQRWSGLAELAREDLAVARLAEGHVDAVAILAELAGPAPRPGTRWGVWAAEPPHPVLGAEQRPDGWRLTGTKPWCSGAHACTHALVTARAGEQRRLFAVDLGTGSTAPVEGTWPAVGMAGSDSG
;
A
#
# COMPACT_ATOMS: atom_id res chain seq x y z
N MET A 1 -13.28 -14.52 6.91
CA MET A 1 -12.58 -13.38 6.26
C MET A 1 -11.41 -12.94 7.11
N THR A 2 -11.62 -12.56 8.37
CA THR A 2 -10.56 -12.13 9.31
C THR A 2 -9.39 -13.09 9.42
N ALA A 3 -9.63 -14.40 9.60
CA ALA A 3 -8.54 -15.39 9.70
C ALA A 3 -7.63 -15.48 8.47
N GLU A 4 -8.17 -15.22 7.27
CA GLU A 4 -7.39 -15.22 6.03
C GLU A 4 -6.55 -13.93 5.90
N ILE A 5 -7.13 -12.78 6.29
CA ILE A 5 -6.42 -11.51 6.38
C ILE A 5 -5.26 -11.60 7.39
N ASP A 6 -5.50 -12.21 8.55
CA ASP A 6 -4.48 -12.40 9.58
C ASP A 6 -3.34 -13.31 9.08
N ARG A 7 -3.67 -14.40 8.39
CA ARG A 7 -2.69 -15.32 7.78
C ARG A 7 -1.82 -14.59 6.76
N VAL A 8 -2.43 -13.86 5.82
CA VAL A 8 -1.70 -13.11 4.79
C VAL A 8 -0.87 -11.99 5.41
N THR A 9 -1.39 -11.29 6.42
CA THR A 9 -0.67 -10.23 7.14
C THR A 9 0.57 -10.78 7.84
N ALA A 10 0.45 -11.91 8.53
CA ALA A 10 1.59 -12.56 9.19
C ALA A 10 2.64 -13.04 8.18
N ALA A 11 2.21 -13.68 7.09
CA ALA A 11 3.10 -14.13 6.03
C ALA A 11 3.83 -12.97 5.35
N PHE A 12 3.11 -11.90 5.00
CA PHE A 12 3.71 -10.68 4.46
C PHE A 12 4.72 -10.05 5.44
N THR A 13 4.37 -9.95 6.72
CA THR A 13 5.27 -9.41 7.76
C THR A 13 6.57 -10.22 7.85
N ALA A 14 6.49 -11.55 7.80
CA ALA A 14 7.65 -12.43 7.82
C ALA A 14 8.58 -12.24 6.60
N ARG A 15 8.04 -11.77 5.47
CA ARG A 15 8.81 -11.54 4.24
C ARG A 15 9.52 -10.19 4.20
N LEU A 16 9.13 -9.19 5.00
CA LEU A 16 9.67 -7.82 4.93
C LEU A 16 11.21 -7.76 4.93
N GLY A 17 11.87 -8.55 5.77
CA GLY A 17 13.34 -8.60 5.84
C GLY A 17 14.03 -9.18 4.59
N SER A 18 13.26 -9.78 3.67
CA SER A 18 13.74 -10.40 2.42
C SER A 18 13.29 -9.66 1.16
N LEU A 19 12.53 -8.56 1.28
CA LEU A 19 12.02 -7.78 0.14
C LEU A 19 13.05 -6.78 -0.42
N ASP A 20 14.32 -7.16 -0.49
CA ASP A 20 15.37 -6.35 -1.12
C ASP A 20 15.37 -6.58 -2.64
N LEU A 21 14.42 -5.92 -3.31
CA LEU A 21 14.30 -5.99 -4.77
C LEU A 21 14.94 -4.77 -5.44
N PRO A 22 15.64 -4.94 -6.57
CA PRO A 22 16.19 -3.81 -7.31
C PRO A 22 15.15 -2.73 -7.63
N LEU A 23 15.58 -1.47 -7.57
CA LEU A 23 14.74 -0.34 -7.97
C LEU A 23 14.42 -0.40 -9.47
N PRO A 24 13.21 0.03 -9.90
CA PRO A 24 12.90 0.24 -11.32
C PRO A 24 13.95 1.15 -11.99
N GLY A 25 14.21 0.93 -13.28
CA GLY A 25 15.19 1.72 -14.04
C GLY A 25 16.67 1.44 -13.75
N SER A 26 17.00 0.57 -12.79
CA SER A 26 18.39 0.20 -12.45
C SER A 26 19.06 -0.82 -13.38
N GLY A 27 18.38 -1.24 -14.46
CA GLY A 27 18.86 -2.28 -15.38
C GLY A 27 18.67 -3.72 -14.90
N ARG A 28 18.08 -3.94 -13.71
CA ARG A 28 17.84 -5.27 -13.11
C ARG A 28 16.35 -5.66 -13.05
N THR A 29 15.60 -5.33 -14.10
CA THR A 29 14.15 -5.57 -14.19
C THR A 29 13.79 -7.05 -14.04
N GLU A 30 14.56 -7.95 -14.69
CA GLU A 30 14.34 -9.39 -14.61
C GLU A 30 14.43 -9.90 -13.16
N GLN A 31 15.44 -9.45 -12.41
CA GLN A 31 15.62 -9.85 -11.01
C GLN A 31 14.46 -9.37 -10.13
N ARG A 32 13.99 -8.13 -10.28
CA ARG A 32 12.82 -7.61 -9.55
C ARG A 32 11.57 -8.45 -9.88
N TRP A 33 11.35 -8.70 -11.17
CA TRP A 33 10.20 -9.46 -11.65
C TRP A 33 10.21 -10.90 -11.12
N SER A 34 11.36 -11.59 -11.19
CA SER A 34 11.51 -12.96 -10.71
C SER A 34 11.25 -13.07 -9.21
N GLY A 35 11.74 -12.13 -8.39
CA GLY A 35 11.48 -12.11 -6.95
C GLY A 35 9.99 -11.97 -6.61
N LEU A 36 9.26 -11.10 -7.30
CA LEU A 36 7.81 -10.97 -7.13
C LEU A 36 7.06 -12.23 -7.64
N ALA A 37 7.50 -12.80 -8.77
CA ALA A 37 6.91 -14.01 -9.33
C ALA A 37 7.11 -15.24 -8.45
N GLU A 38 8.24 -15.34 -7.73
CA GLU A 38 8.49 -16.40 -6.75
C GLU A 38 7.55 -16.30 -5.55
N LEU A 39 7.36 -15.10 -4.99
CA LEU A 39 6.37 -14.88 -3.94
C LEU A 39 4.95 -15.20 -4.43
N ALA A 40 4.61 -14.80 -5.65
CA ALA A 40 3.29 -15.04 -6.24
C ALA A 40 3.00 -16.53 -6.48
N ARG A 41 4.04 -17.35 -6.71
CA ARG A 41 3.90 -18.81 -6.82
C ARG A 41 3.56 -19.47 -5.48
N GLU A 42 3.97 -18.88 -4.37
CA GLU A 42 3.62 -19.38 -3.04
C GLU A 42 2.24 -18.91 -2.60
N ASP A 43 2.00 -17.59 -2.66
CA ASP A 43 0.74 -16.97 -2.25
C ASP A 43 0.57 -15.62 -2.95
N LEU A 44 -0.43 -15.54 -3.82
CA LEU A 44 -0.67 -14.34 -4.62
C LEU A 44 -1.09 -13.13 -3.76
N ALA A 45 -1.83 -13.34 -2.66
CA ALA A 45 -2.25 -12.26 -1.77
C ALA A 45 -1.06 -11.69 -1.00
N VAL A 46 -0.13 -12.54 -0.55
CA VAL A 46 1.14 -12.10 0.05
C VAL A 46 1.97 -11.33 -0.98
N ALA A 47 2.08 -11.83 -2.21
CA ALA A 47 2.80 -11.15 -3.28
C ALA A 47 2.21 -9.77 -3.59
N ARG A 48 0.89 -9.60 -3.54
CA ARG A 48 0.23 -8.31 -3.73
C ARG A 48 0.58 -7.29 -2.63
N LEU A 49 0.68 -7.72 -1.38
CA LEU A 49 1.11 -6.82 -0.30
C LEU A 49 2.61 -6.50 -0.40
N ALA A 50 3.42 -7.50 -0.74
CA ALA A 50 4.85 -7.33 -0.97
C ALA A 50 5.14 -6.36 -2.13
N GLU A 51 4.44 -6.51 -3.26
CA GLU A 51 4.47 -5.60 -4.41
C GLU A 51 4.19 -4.16 -3.96
N GLY A 52 3.08 -3.93 -3.26
CA GLY A 52 2.74 -2.59 -2.75
C GLY A 52 3.83 -1.99 -1.85
N HIS A 53 4.48 -2.81 -1.03
CA HIS A 53 5.59 -2.35 -0.20
C HIS A 53 6.84 -1.97 -1.01
N VAL A 54 7.27 -2.83 -1.93
CA VAL A 54 8.47 -2.56 -2.75
C VAL A 54 8.24 -1.44 -3.75
N ASP A 55 6.99 -1.16 -4.13
CA ASP A 55 6.63 0.00 -4.93
C ASP A 55 6.65 1.28 -4.10
N ALA A 56 6.16 1.24 -2.85
CA ALA A 56 6.29 2.38 -1.94
C ALA A 56 7.77 2.75 -1.70
N VAL A 57 8.63 1.75 -1.46
CA VAL A 57 10.09 1.95 -1.35
C VAL A 57 10.64 2.61 -2.61
N ALA A 58 10.26 2.13 -3.80
CA ALA A 58 10.74 2.68 -5.07
C ALA A 58 10.30 4.13 -5.30
N ILE A 59 9.02 4.44 -5.05
CA ILE A 59 8.49 5.80 -5.20
C ILE A 59 9.15 6.76 -4.21
N LEU A 60 9.34 6.34 -2.94
CA LEU A 60 10.04 7.15 -1.95
C LEU A 60 11.49 7.42 -2.36
N ALA A 61 12.20 6.42 -2.90
CA ALA A 61 13.55 6.59 -3.41
C ALA A 61 13.60 7.58 -4.60
N GLU A 62 12.67 7.46 -5.55
CA GLU A 62 12.58 8.36 -6.71
C GLU A 62 12.30 9.81 -6.31
N LEU A 63 11.46 10.01 -5.30
CA LEU A 63 11.12 11.34 -4.77
C LEU A 63 12.18 11.92 -3.81
N ALA A 64 13.28 11.20 -3.55
CA ALA A 64 14.23 11.51 -2.48
C ALA A 64 13.52 11.70 -1.11
N GLY A 65 12.46 10.94 -0.88
CA GLY A 65 11.66 10.92 0.33
C GLY A 65 12.28 10.10 1.46
N PRO A 66 11.64 10.04 2.64
CA PRO A 66 12.12 9.27 3.77
C PRO A 66 12.08 7.76 3.47
N ALA A 67 13.17 7.06 3.77
CA ALA A 67 13.21 5.62 3.66
C ALA A 67 12.24 4.96 4.68
N PRO A 68 11.49 3.92 4.28
CA PRO A 68 10.70 3.11 5.22
C PRO A 68 11.53 2.59 6.39
N ARG A 69 11.00 2.72 7.61
CA ARG A 69 11.65 2.19 8.82
C ARG A 69 11.51 0.65 8.87
N PRO A 70 12.48 -0.08 9.45
CA PRO A 70 12.36 -1.52 9.65
C PRO A 70 11.06 -1.90 10.37
N GLY A 71 10.41 -2.97 9.92
CA GLY A 71 9.13 -3.45 10.47
C GLY A 71 7.89 -2.66 10.03
N THR A 72 8.05 -1.56 9.28
CA THR A 72 6.90 -0.87 8.69
C THR A 72 6.39 -1.59 7.44
N ARG A 73 5.08 -1.70 7.33
CA ARG A 73 4.36 -2.24 6.17
C ARG A 73 3.75 -1.09 5.40
N TRP A 74 4.07 -1.02 4.11
CA TRP A 74 3.67 0.07 3.24
C TRP A 74 2.76 -0.43 2.14
N GLY A 75 1.72 0.34 1.84
CA GLY A 75 0.91 0.19 0.63
C GLY A 75 1.08 1.39 -0.31
N VAL A 76 0.64 1.21 -1.56
CA VAL A 76 0.45 2.29 -2.53
C VAL A 76 -0.99 2.27 -2.99
N TRP A 77 -1.74 3.32 -2.63
CA TRP A 77 -3.17 3.45 -2.89
C TRP A 77 -3.39 4.63 -3.84
N ALA A 78 -3.30 4.35 -5.13
CA ALA A 78 -3.32 5.38 -6.18
C ALA A 78 -4.66 5.45 -6.96
N ALA A 79 -5.59 4.52 -6.73
CA ALA A 79 -6.84 4.44 -7.49
C ALA A 79 -7.74 5.66 -7.24
N GLU A 80 -8.26 6.25 -8.31
CA GLU A 80 -9.08 7.47 -8.27
C GLU A 80 -10.30 7.31 -9.18
N PRO A 81 -11.33 6.56 -8.75
CA PRO A 81 -12.58 6.51 -9.49
C PRO A 81 -13.28 7.88 -9.39
N PRO A 82 -14.31 8.14 -10.21
CA PRO A 82 -15.12 9.36 -10.07
C PRO A 82 -15.73 9.51 -8.67
N HIS A 83 -16.13 8.40 -8.04
CA HIS A 83 -16.56 8.32 -6.65
C HIS A 83 -16.18 6.97 -6.03
N PRO A 84 -15.89 6.89 -4.71
CA PRO A 84 -15.71 8.02 -3.79
C PRO A 84 -14.42 8.80 -4.08
N VAL A 85 -14.37 10.06 -3.64
CA VAL A 85 -13.20 10.93 -3.78
C VAL A 85 -12.55 11.14 -2.41
N LEU A 86 -11.22 11.00 -2.36
CA LEU A 86 -10.42 11.44 -1.23
C LEU A 86 -9.92 12.86 -1.51
N GLY A 87 -10.41 13.83 -0.74
CA GLY A 87 -9.98 15.22 -0.82
C GLY A 87 -8.76 15.48 0.06
N ALA A 88 -7.96 16.48 -0.31
CA ALA A 88 -6.83 16.99 0.45
C ALA A 88 -6.93 18.51 0.54
N GLU A 89 -6.84 19.03 1.76
CA GLU A 89 -6.92 20.46 2.03
C GLU A 89 -5.68 20.90 2.81
N GLN A 90 -5.05 21.98 2.35
CA GLN A 90 -3.92 22.57 3.07
C GLN A 90 -4.44 23.36 4.27
N ARG A 91 -3.87 23.07 5.44
CA ARG A 91 -4.15 23.68 6.74
C ARG A 91 -2.85 24.29 7.30
N PRO A 92 -2.93 25.19 8.31
CA PRO A 92 -1.72 25.79 8.91
C PRO A 92 -0.72 24.77 9.47
N ASP A 93 -1.21 23.62 9.90
CA ASP A 93 -0.46 22.51 10.53
C ASP A 93 -0.10 21.37 9.56
N GLY A 94 -0.46 21.48 8.28
CA GLY A 94 -0.13 20.47 7.27
C GLY A 94 -1.27 20.20 6.29
N TRP A 95 -1.36 18.96 5.80
CA TRP A 95 -2.44 18.55 4.91
C TRP A 95 -3.45 17.70 5.66
N ARG A 96 -4.73 18.00 5.49
CA ARG A 96 -5.81 17.14 5.95
C ARG A 96 -6.44 16.41 4.79
N LEU A 97 -6.49 15.08 4.89
CA LEU A 97 -7.15 14.22 3.93
C LEU A 97 -8.55 13.88 4.47
N THR A 98 -9.57 13.87 3.62
CA THR A 98 -10.95 13.60 4.03
C THR A 98 -11.72 12.90 2.92
N GLY A 99 -12.40 11.82 3.26
CA GLY A 99 -13.17 10.98 2.33
C GLY A 99 -12.76 9.51 2.41
N THR A 100 -13.16 8.74 1.40
CA THR A 100 -12.88 7.30 1.32
C THR A 100 -11.96 7.01 0.16
N LYS A 101 -10.91 6.22 0.41
CA LYS A 101 -10.02 5.70 -0.62
C LYS A 101 -10.40 4.26 -0.93
N PRO A 102 -10.82 3.92 -2.15
CA PRO A 102 -11.13 2.55 -2.51
C PRO A 102 -9.89 1.78 -2.96
N TRP A 103 -9.96 0.45 -2.89
CA TRP A 103 -8.93 -0.49 -3.34
C TRP A 103 -7.62 -0.40 -2.56
N CYS A 104 -7.72 -0.26 -1.24
CA CYS A 104 -6.59 -0.13 -0.33
C CYS A 104 -6.03 -1.50 0.02
N SER A 105 -5.27 -2.13 -0.89
CA SER A 105 -4.66 -3.45 -0.62
C SER A 105 -3.85 -3.43 0.69
N GLY A 106 -4.17 -4.39 1.57
CA GLY A 106 -3.66 -4.49 2.92
C GLY A 106 -4.25 -3.45 3.86
N ALA A 107 -5.53 -3.14 3.77
CA ALA A 107 -6.18 -2.09 4.57
C ALA A 107 -5.94 -2.27 6.07
N HIS A 108 -6.03 -3.50 6.58
CA HIS A 108 -5.71 -3.87 7.96
C HIS A 108 -4.22 -4.18 8.19
N ALA A 109 -3.50 -4.59 7.15
CA ALA A 109 -2.11 -5.02 7.26
C ALA A 109 -1.14 -3.82 7.29
N CYS A 110 -1.38 -2.80 6.47
CA CYS A 110 -0.46 -1.68 6.27
C CYS A 110 -0.38 -0.79 7.51
N THR A 111 0.84 -0.38 7.84
CA THR A 111 1.10 0.65 8.86
C THR A 111 1.18 2.05 8.26
N HIS A 112 1.56 2.12 6.98
CA HIS A 112 1.74 3.35 6.23
C HIS A 112 1.22 3.15 4.81
N ALA A 113 0.84 4.22 4.13
CA ALA A 113 0.53 4.17 2.72
C ALA A 113 0.95 5.44 1.98
N LEU A 114 1.35 5.28 0.72
CA LEU A 114 1.37 6.36 -0.24
C LEU A 114 -0.02 6.47 -0.88
N VAL A 115 -0.68 7.60 -0.68
CA VAL A 115 -2.09 7.79 -1.05
C VAL A 115 -2.23 8.97 -2.00
N THR A 116 -2.89 8.78 -3.14
CA THR A 116 -3.29 9.90 -4.00
C THR A 116 -4.59 10.53 -3.50
N ALA A 117 -4.63 11.86 -3.46
CA ALA A 117 -5.82 12.63 -3.09
C ALA A 117 -5.93 13.93 -3.91
N ARG A 118 -7.15 14.45 -4.02
CA ARG A 118 -7.49 15.67 -4.78
C ARG A 118 -7.32 16.92 -3.94
N ALA A 119 -6.40 17.79 -4.33
CA ALA A 119 -6.22 19.13 -3.77
C ALA A 119 -6.78 20.17 -4.75
N GLY A 120 -8.08 20.45 -4.64
CA GLY A 120 -8.83 21.15 -5.67
C GLY A 120 -8.80 20.37 -6.99
N GLU A 121 -8.45 21.04 -8.09
CA GLU A 121 -8.32 20.41 -9.41
C GLU A 121 -7.06 19.53 -9.54
N GLN A 122 -6.08 19.71 -8.67
CA GLN A 122 -4.81 18.98 -8.73
C GLN A 122 -4.89 17.64 -8.00
N ARG A 123 -4.06 16.70 -8.44
CA ARG A 123 -3.75 15.48 -7.71
C ARG A 123 -2.42 15.61 -7.00
N ARG A 124 -2.34 15.10 -5.77
CA ARG A 124 -1.12 15.01 -4.98
C ARG A 124 -0.96 13.63 -4.38
N LEU A 125 0.28 13.27 -4.06
CA LEU A 125 0.65 12.04 -3.36
C LEU A 125 1.03 12.39 -1.92
N PHE A 126 0.53 11.61 -0.96
CA PHE A 126 0.75 11.80 0.47
C PHE A 126 1.28 10.52 1.10
N ALA A 127 2.28 10.63 1.97
CA ALA A 127 2.66 9.55 2.88
C ALA A 127 1.82 9.68 4.15
N VAL A 128 1.03 8.65 4.47
CA VAL A 128 0.08 8.64 5.58
C VAL A 128 0.48 7.56 6.59
N ASP A 129 0.54 7.93 7.87
CA ASP A 129 0.64 7.00 9.00
C ASP A 129 -0.76 6.54 9.41
N LEU A 130 -1.03 5.24 9.21
CA LEU A 130 -2.34 4.62 9.43
C LEU A 130 -2.55 4.24 10.90
N GLY A 131 -1.49 4.23 11.72
CA GLY A 131 -1.55 3.88 13.14
C GLY A 131 -2.06 4.99 14.05
N THR A 132 -2.31 6.19 13.51
CA THR A 132 -2.71 7.38 14.28
C THR A 132 -4.17 7.38 14.77
N GLY A 133 -4.97 6.40 14.34
CA GLY A 133 -6.40 6.31 14.66
C GLY A 133 -7.28 7.29 13.86
N SER A 134 -6.71 8.06 12.93
CA SER A 134 -7.44 8.98 12.06
C SER A 134 -8.01 8.33 10.79
N THR A 135 -7.67 7.07 10.55
CA THR A 135 -8.09 6.24 9.42
C THR A 135 -8.62 4.91 9.93
N ALA A 136 -9.63 4.35 9.26
CA ALA A 136 -10.13 3.01 9.53
C ALA A 136 -10.45 2.30 8.21
N PRO A 137 -10.06 1.03 8.04
CA PRO A 137 -10.61 0.17 6.99
C PRO A 137 -12.14 0.14 7.05
N VAL A 138 -12.80 0.05 5.90
CA VAL A 138 -14.25 -0.08 5.84
C VAL A 138 -14.59 -1.57 5.78
N GLU A 139 -15.28 -2.07 6.80
CA GLU A 139 -15.59 -3.50 6.88
C GLU A 139 -16.49 -3.97 5.73
N GLY A 140 -16.21 -5.18 5.23
CA GLY A 140 -17.05 -5.83 4.23
C GLY A 140 -16.97 -5.27 2.80
N THR A 141 -16.03 -4.36 2.51
CA THR A 141 -15.86 -3.78 1.16
C THR A 141 -15.02 -4.65 0.21
N TRP A 142 -14.42 -5.74 0.70
CA TRP A 142 -13.66 -6.71 -0.10
C TRP A 142 -14.15 -8.16 0.01
N PRO A 143 -15.37 -8.50 -0.44
CA PRO A 143 -15.88 -9.87 -0.43
C PRO A 143 -15.38 -10.68 -1.65
N ALA A 144 -14.09 -10.58 -1.98
CA ALA A 144 -13.53 -11.18 -3.19
C ALA A 144 -13.30 -12.69 -3.03
N VAL A 145 -13.64 -13.47 -4.08
CA VAL A 145 -13.41 -14.94 -4.11
C VAL A 145 -11.93 -15.24 -4.30
N GLY A 146 -11.26 -14.50 -5.19
CA GLY A 146 -9.80 -14.52 -5.32
C GLY A 146 -9.20 -13.36 -4.53
N MET A 147 -7.95 -13.50 -4.08
CA MET A 147 -7.25 -12.44 -3.35
C MET A 147 -7.98 -11.95 -2.09
N ALA A 148 -8.79 -12.81 -1.45
CA ALA A 148 -9.55 -12.42 -0.26
C ALA A 148 -8.64 -11.86 0.85
N GLY A 149 -7.48 -12.50 1.08
CA GLY A 149 -6.53 -12.08 2.10
C GLY A 149 -5.69 -10.85 1.74
N SER A 150 -5.78 -10.32 0.51
CA SER A 150 -5.11 -9.06 0.18
C SER A 150 -5.83 -7.85 0.75
N ASP A 151 -7.07 -8.04 1.27
CA ASP A 151 -7.81 -7.03 2.01
C ASP A 151 -7.82 -5.67 1.30
N SER A 152 -8.29 -5.67 0.05
CA SER A 152 -8.21 -4.53 -0.85
C SER A 152 -9.48 -3.68 -0.81
N GLY A 153 -10.04 -3.51 0.39
CA GLY A 153 -11.28 -2.79 0.65
C GLY A 153 -11.18 -1.27 0.58
#